data_AF-A0A9D7AG27-F1
#
_entry.id   AF-A0A9D7AG27-F1
#
_cell.length_a   1.000
_cell.length_b   1.000
_cell.length_c   1.000
_cell.angle_alpha   90.00
_cell.angle_beta   90.00
_cell.angle_gamma   90.00
#
_symmetry.space_group_name_H-M   'P 1'
#
loop_
_entity.id
_entity.type
_entity.pdbx_description
1 polymer ?
#
loop_
_entity_poly.entity_id
_entity_poly.type
_entity_poly.pdbx_seq_one_letter_code
_entity_poly.pdbx_strand_id
1 'polypeptide(L)'
;MFGFGKKKDKEIIRVQFIESGQENAFAASEVPIDQLPDTFEINTTLSIAGDEWTVVSAEPPRKAEFRKTGSLVITLAKYQVTQIDPAKILYSLPTISSDLPGVEAATSLENVLVVYEDDWRQFEFLSARLENEIRQELEDTLNIYQTQHDGHGFKQLHVRRRVDIPLPEKSLSLSELENVFSLEKTYDGIAFSNAAATVINGFARQTASGWIFWGQTDDAGYITTLCLRPGTHTEPAAIAPLMDDFVKQHQLLLVDWVQVFLCGEGAESFVRYGE
;
A
#
# COMPACT_ATOMS: atom_id res chain seq x y z
N MET A 1 -8.41 -5.60 -51.66
CA MET A 1 -6.98 -5.59 -51.28
C MET A 1 -6.70 -4.31 -50.53
N PHE A 2 -6.16 -4.47 -49.32
CA PHE A 2 -5.43 -3.51 -48.47
C PHE A 2 -6.11 -2.19 -48.09
N GLY A 3 -6.62 -2.20 -46.85
CA GLY A 3 -7.07 -1.02 -46.12
C GLY A 3 -5.90 -0.16 -45.64
N PHE A 4 -6.10 1.15 -45.71
CA PHE A 4 -5.26 2.14 -45.07
C PHE A 4 -5.60 2.19 -43.58
N GLY A 5 -4.82 1.48 -42.76
CA GLY A 5 -4.76 1.74 -41.33
C GLY A 5 -4.14 3.11 -41.11
N LYS A 6 -4.90 4.06 -40.58
CA LYS A 6 -4.35 5.31 -40.02
C LYS A 6 -3.27 4.91 -39.00
N LYS A 7 -2.01 5.30 -39.23
CA LYS A 7 -0.99 5.28 -38.17
C LYS A 7 -1.55 6.16 -37.05
N LYS A 8 -1.89 5.58 -35.90
CA LYS A 8 -2.04 6.35 -34.67
C LYS A 8 -0.69 7.02 -34.43
N ASP A 9 -0.66 8.35 -34.39
CA ASP A 9 0.50 9.04 -33.83
C ASP A 9 0.73 8.45 -32.44
N LYS A 10 1.91 7.90 -32.23
CA LYS A 10 2.28 7.34 -30.93
C LYS A 10 2.42 8.53 -29.99
N GLU A 11 1.58 8.57 -28.95
CA GLU A 11 1.69 9.58 -27.91
C GLU A 11 3.07 9.46 -27.25
N ILE A 12 3.82 10.57 -27.26
CA ILE A 12 5.20 10.63 -26.78
C ILE A 12 5.23 11.32 -25.42
N ILE A 13 5.95 10.74 -24.48
CA ILE A 13 6.21 11.30 -23.15
C ILE A 13 7.66 11.77 -23.09
N ARG A 14 7.85 13.00 -22.61
CA ARG A 14 9.19 13.51 -22.31
C ARG A 14 9.64 12.97 -20.95
N VAL A 15 10.64 12.09 -20.96
CA VAL A 15 11.19 11.46 -19.76
C VAL A 15 12.50 12.15 -19.39
N GLN A 16 12.63 12.60 -18.14
CA GLN A 16 13.89 13.13 -17.58
C GLN A 16 14.44 12.14 -16.56
N PHE A 17 15.75 11.89 -16.60
CA PHE A 17 16.44 10.98 -15.69
C PHE A 17 17.35 11.77 -14.76
N ILE A 18 17.13 11.61 -13.46
CA ILE A 18 17.89 12.26 -12.39
C ILE A 18 18.61 11.16 -11.60
N GLU A 19 19.89 11.34 -11.28
CA GLU A 19 20.61 10.44 -10.38
C GLU A 19 20.29 10.80 -8.92
N SER A 20 20.04 9.80 -8.08
CA SER A 20 19.67 10.00 -6.67
C SER A 20 20.69 10.87 -5.94
N GLY A 21 20.21 11.93 -5.29
CA GLY A 21 21.05 12.93 -4.61
C GLY A 21 21.56 14.06 -5.52
N GLN A 22 21.21 14.06 -6.81
CA GLN A 22 21.46 15.18 -7.73
C GLN A 22 20.16 15.97 -7.97
N GLU A 23 20.28 17.27 -8.22
CA GLU A 23 19.13 18.13 -8.57
C GLU A 23 18.85 18.17 -10.07
N ASN A 24 19.88 17.97 -10.90
CA ASN A 24 19.78 18.13 -12.34
C ASN A 24 19.65 16.78 -13.05
N ALA A 25 18.81 16.74 -14.08
CA ALA A 25 18.72 15.59 -14.96
C ALA A 25 20.04 15.40 -15.71
N PHE A 26 20.57 14.17 -15.69
CA PHE A 26 21.75 13.80 -16.46
C PHE A 26 21.38 13.40 -17.90
N ALA A 27 20.11 13.03 -18.14
CA ALA A 27 19.61 12.67 -19.45
C ALA A 27 18.11 13.00 -19.61
N ALA A 28 17.65 13.11 -20.85
CA ALA A 28 16.24 13.16 -21.20
C ALA A 28 15.99 12.39 -22.50
N SER A 29 14.81 11.81 -22.64
CA SER A 29 14.39 11.04 -23.82
C SER A 29 12.93 11.27 -24.15
N GLU A 30 12.59 11.09 -25.42
CA GLU A 30 11.21 11.04 -25.89
C GLU A 30 10.80 9.59 -26.06
N VAL A 31 9.93 9.11 -25.16
CA VAL A 31 9.55 7.69 -25.10
C VAL A 31 8.08 7.54 -25.50
N PRO A 32 7.75 6.66 -26.45
CA PRO A 32 6.37 6.31 -26.73
C PRO A 32 5.67 5.76 -25.48
N ILE A 33 4.47 6.23 -25.18
CA ILE A 33 3.76 5.86 -23.95
C ILE A 33 3.52 4.34 -23.81
N ASP A 34 3.42 3.65 -24.95
CA ASP A 34 3.28 2.19 -25.05
C ASP A 34 4.55 1.42 -24.63
N GLN A 35 5.68 2.11 -24.43
CA GLN A 35 6.93 1.54 -23.90
C GLN A 35 7.12 1.82 -22.40
N LEU A 36 6.25 2.61 -21.78
CA LEU A 36 6.30 2.88 -20.34
C LEU A 36 5.39 1.89 -19.58
N PRO A 37 5.75 1.49 -18.35
CA PRO A 37 4.92 0.64 -17.51
C PRO A 37 3.65 1.37 -17.07
N ASP A 38 2.64 0.62 -16.64
CA ASP A 38 1.37 1.20 -16.14
C ASP A 38 1.59 2.05 -14.88
N THR A 39 2.51 1.64 -14.03
CA THR A 39 2.94 2.36 -12.83
C THR A 39 4.42 2.11 -12.53
N PHE A 40 5.10 3.10 -11.96
CA PHE A 40 6.44 3.00 -11.38
C PHE A 40 6.41 2.81 -9.86
N GLU A 41 5.22 2.64 -9.26
CA GLU A 41 5.07 2.29 -7.83
C GLU A 41 5.49 0.84 -7.55
N ILE A 42 5.71 0.04 -8.59
CA ILE A 42 6.29 -1.30 -8.53
C ILE A 42 7.81 -1.19 -8.78
N ASN A 43 8.58 -1.92 -7.98
CA ASN A 43 10.03 -2.04 -8.07
C ASN A 43 10.44 -2.34 -9.51
N THR A 44 11.01 -1.33 -10.17
CA THR A 44 11.36 -1.36 -11.59
C THR A 44 12.86 -1.12 -11.74
N THR A 45 13.51 -1.93 -12.57
CA THR A 45 14.89 -1.69 -13.00
C THR A 45 14.92 -1.21 -14.44
N LEU A 46 15.87 -0.33 -14.76
CA LEU A 46 16.09 0.20 -16.09
C LEU A 46 17.53 -0.09 -16.53
N SER A 47 17.70 -0.47 -17.79
CA SER A 47 19.02 -0.52 -18.42
C SER A 47 19.25 0.73 -19.25
N ILE A 48 20.25 1.53 -18.88
CA ILE A 48 20.59 2.80 -19.56
C ILE A 48 22.07 2.74 -19.92
N ALA A 49 22.37 2.82 -21.22
CA ALA A 49 23.73 2.78 -21.76
C ALA A 49 24.58 1.57 -21.31
N GLY A 50 23.93 0.44 -20.98
CA GLY A 50 24.59 -0.78 -20.52
C GLY A 50 24.75 -0.87 -19.00
N ASP A 51 24.43 0.18 -18.25
CA ASP A 51 24.37 0.16 -16.78
C ASP A 51 22.96 -0.21 -16.31
N GLU A 52 22.88 -0.96 -15.22
CA GLU A 52 21.62 -1.24 -14.52
C GLU A 52 21.34 -0.20 -13.44
N TRP A 53 20.11 0.30 -13.44
CA TRP A 53 19.62 1.31 -12.53
C TRP A 53 18.34 0.81 -11.86
N THR A 54 18.17 1.14 -10.59
CA THR A 54 16.91 0.96 -9.88
C THR A 54 16.14 2.26 -9.91
N VAL A 55 14.84 2.20 -10.22
CA VAL A 55 13.94 3.34 -10.08
C VAL A 55 13.71 3.61 -8.59
N VAL A 56 14.12 4.80 -8.15
CA VAL A 56 13.95 5.27 -6.76
C VAL A 56 12.62 5.98 -6.61
N SER A 57 12.28 6.84 -7.57
CA SER A 57 10.99 7.53 -7.62
C SER A 57 10.63 7.91 -9.05
N ALA A 58 9.34 8.15 -9.29
CA ALA A 58 8.81 8.62 -10.56
C ALA A 58 7.72 9.66 -10.32
N GLU A 59 7.79 10.78 -11.04
CA GLU A 59 6.87 11.90 -10.90
C GLU A 59 6.35 12.37 -12.27
N PRO A 60 5.04 12.23 -12.56
CA PRO A 60 4.06 11.45 -11.79
C PRO A 60 4.29 9.93 -11.96
N PRO A 61 3.92 9.09 -10.98
CA PRO A 61 4.28 7.67 -10.99
C PRO A 61 3.38 6.80 -11.90
N ARG A 62 2.18 7.28 -12.26
CA ARG A 62 1.18 6.48 -12.98
C ARG A 62 1.02 6.91 -14.43
N LYS A 63 0.79 5.92 -15.31
CA LYS A 63 0.62 6.14 -16.75
C LYS A 63 -0.48 7.11 -17.10
N ALA A 64 -1.64 7.02 -16.43
CA ALA A 64 -2.72 7.97 -16.64
C ALA A 64 -2.31 9.44 -16.35
N GLU A 65 -1.42 9.65 -15.39
CA GLU A 65 -0.97 10.97 -14.95
C GLU A 65 0.10 11.53 -15.89
N PHE A 66 1.15 10.77 -16.20
CA PHE A 66 2.16 11.27 -17.16
C PHE A 66 1.65 11.35 -18.59
N ARG A 67 0.62 10.55 -18.96
CA ARG A 67 -0.14 10.75 -20.20
C ARG A 67 -0.76 12.14 -20.27
N LYS A 68 -1.38 12.56 -19.16
CA LYS A 68 -2.05 13.86 -19.06
C LYS A 68 -1.07 15.03 -19.06
N THR A 69 0.08 14.89 -18.38
CA THR A 69 1.09 15.97 -18.30
C THR A 69 2.01 16.01 -19.51
N GLY A 70 2.17 14.88 -20.22
CA GLY A 70 3.16 14.72 -21.29
C GLY A 70 4.60 14.60 -20.80
N SER A 71 4.81 14.51 -19.47
CA SER A 71 6.14 14.54 -18.85
C SER A 71 6.24 13.56 -17.69
N LEU A 72 7.42 12.96 -17.55
CA LEU A 72 7.78 12.03 -16.49
C LEU A 72 9.21 12.31 -16.03
N VAL A 73 9.41 12.48 -14.71
CA VAL A 73 10.73 12.54 -14.10
C VAL A 73 10.99 11.24 -13.37
N ILE A 74 12.12 10.58 -13.65
CA ILE A 74 12.53 9.34 -13.00
C ILE A 74 13.83 9.59 -12.24
N THR A 75 13.80 9.37 -10.93
CA THR A 75 15.00 9.36 -10.10
C THR A 75 15.55 7.95 -10.05
N LEU A 76 16.84 7.81 -10.31
CA LEU A 76 17.54 6.53 -10.47
C LEU A 76 18.71 6.43 -9.49
N ALA A 77 18.91 5.24 -8.94
CA ALA A 77 20.14 4.89 -8.24
C ALA A 77 20.86 3.80 -9.06
N LYS A 78 22.19 3.94 -9.20
CA LYS A 78 22.99 2.86 -9.78
C LYS A 78 22.81 1.60 -8.95
N TYR A 79 22.60 0.48 -9.61
CA TYR A 79 22.57 -0.80 -8.93
C TYR A 79 23.97 -1.09 -8.35
N GLN A 80 24.15 -0.84 -7.05
CA GLN A 80 25.39 -1.13 -6.35
C GLN A 80 25.13 -2.24 -5.33
N VAL A 81 25.82 -3.36 -5.51
CA VAL A 81 25.88 -4.41 -4.49
C VAL A 81 26.86 -3.97 -3.42
N THR A 82 26.36 -3.33 -2.37
CA THR A 82 27.14 -3.11 -1.15
C THR A 82 27.10 -4.38 -0.29
N GLN A 83 28.29 -4.92 0.03
CA GLN A 83 28.42 -6.01 0.98
C GLN A 83 28.20 -5.44 2.39
N ILE A 84 26.98 -5.54 2.88
CA ILE A 84 26.61 -5.21 4.26
C ILE A 84 26.59 -6.52 5.04
N ASP A 85 27.22 -6.51 6.22
CA ASP A 85 27.09 -7.62 7.17
C ASP A 85 25.60 -7.78 7.56
N PRO A 86 24.95 -8.91 7.24
CA PRO A 86 23.53 -9.10 7.54
C PRO A 86 23.20 -8.90 9.03
N ALA A 87 24.16 -9.16 9.93
CA ALA A 87 23.97 -8.95 11.37
C ALA A 87 23.84 -7.46 11.76
N LYS A 88 24.15 -6.54 10.85
CA LYS A 88 24.02 -5.09 11.04
C LYS A 88 22.79 -4.50 10.37
N ILE A 89 22.03 -5.30 9.62
CA ILE A 89 20.80 -4.86 8.99
C ILE A 89 19.72 -4.87 10.07
N LEU A 90 19.15 -3.69 10.31
CA LEU A 90 18.03 -3.52 11.23
C LEU A 90 16.72 -3.66 10.45
N TYR A 91 15.69 -4.15 11.14
CA TYR A 91 14.32 -4.09 10.65
C TYR A 91 13.80 -2.65 10.76
N SER A 92 13.06 -2.20 9.76
CA SER A 92 12.40 -0.88 9.76
C SER A 92 11.12 -0.87 10.59
N LEU A 93 10.49 -2.03 10.77
CA LEU A 93 9.23 -2.18 11.48
C LEU A 93 9.40 -2.98 12.77
N PRO A 94 8.60 -2.68 13.81
CA PRO A 94 8.61 -3.43 15.07
C PRO A 94 7.87 -4.76 14.95
N THR A 95 6.94 -4.88 13.98
CA THR A 95 6.11 -6.05 13.79
C THR A 95 5.67 -6.22 12.34
N ILE A 96 5.37 -7.45 11.94
CA ILE A 96 4.72 -7.80 10.65
C ILE A 96 3.69 -8.91 10.87
N SER A 97 2.74 -9.00 9.94
CA SER A 97 1.86 -10.17 9.82
C SER A 97 2.68 -11.41 9.42
N SER A 98 2.31 -12.58 9.94
CA SER A 98 2.84 -13.87 9.45
C SER A 98 2.17 -14.36 8.16
N ASP A 99 1.05 -13.74 7.80
CA ASP A 99 0.24 -14.11 6.65
C ASP A 99 0.46 -13.13 5.49
N LEU A 100 0.37 -13.65 4.27
CA LEU A 100 0.32 -12.90 3.01
C LEU A 100 -0.73 -13.55 2.10
N PRO A 101 -1.54 -12.75 1.41
CA PRO A 101 -2.60 -13.27 0.59
C PRO A 101 -2.06 -13.86 -0.71
N GLY A 102 -2.81 -14.80 -1.29
CA GLY A 102 -2.53 -15.29 -2.64
C GLY A 102 -2.67 -14.17 -3.68
N VAL A 103 -1.84 -14.23 -4.72
CA VAL A 103 -1.85 -13.29 -5.85
C VAL A 103 -2.10 -14.00 -7.17
N GLU A 104 -2.65 -13.27 -8.13
CA GLU A 104 -2.88 -13.72 -9.51
C GLU A 104 -2.32 -12.72 -10.52
N ALA A 105 -1.97 -13.22 -11.71
CA ALA A 105 -1.40 -12.38 -12.76
C ALA A 105 -2.41 -11.31 -13.20
N ALA A 106 -1.98 -10.05 -13.18
CA ALA A 106 -2.81 -8.92 -13.59
C ALA A 106 -2.65 -8.63 -15.08
N THR A 107 -3.76 -8.35 -15.77
CA THR A 107 -3.72 -7.90 -17.18
C THR A 107 -3.34 -6.43 -17.33
N SER A 108 -3.56 -5.63 -16.29
CA SER A 108 -3.25 -4.19 -16.21
C SER A 108 -3.04 -3.79 -14.76
N LEU A 109 -2.17 -2.81 -14.54
CA LEU A 109 -1.93 -2.20 -13.23
C LEU A 109 -2.19 -0.69 -13.25
N GLU A 110 -2.93 -0.18 -14.24
CA GLU A 110 -3.21 1.27 -14.38
C GLU A 110 -4.07 1.84 -13.23
N ASN A 111 -4.98 1.05 -12.64
CA ASN A 111 -5.91 1.50 -11.59
C ASN A 111 -5.91 0.56 -10.35
N VAL A 112 -4.75 0.06 -9.95
CA VAL A 112 -4.60 -0.73 -8.72
C VAL A 112 -4.02 0.11 -7.59
N LEU A 113 -4.34 -0.25 -6.34
CA LEU A 113 -3.61 0.27 -5.18
C LEU A 113 -2.32 -0.53 -5.04
N VAL A 114 -1.17 0.13 -5.15
CA VAL A 114 0.14 -0.51 -4.89
C VAL A 114 0.52 -0.33 -3.43
N VAL A 115 0.87 -1.43 -2.77
CA VAL A 115 1.29 -1.47 -1.35
C VAL A 115 2.59 -2.29 -1.21
N TYR A 116 3.34 -2.09 -0.12
CA TYR A 116 4.43 -3.00 0.22
C TYR A 116 3.88 -4.27 0.86
N GLU A 117 4.56 -5.41 0.70
CA GLU A 117 4.16 -6.67 1.36
C GLU A 117 4.16 -6.52 2.88
N ASP A 118 5.16 -5.83 3.43
CA ASP A 118 5.27 -5.58 4.87
C ASP A 118 4.17 -4.67 5.43
N ASP A 119 3.42 -3.95 4.57
CA ASP A 119 2.25 -3.15 4.97
C ASP A 119 0.99 -4.02 5.14
N TRP A 120 1.01 -5.28 4.69
CA TRP A 120 -0.12 -6.18 4.79
C TRP A 120 -0.57 -6.32 6.24
N ARG A 121 -1.84 -5.96 6.48
CA ARG A 121 -2.48 -6.02 7.80
C ARG A 121 -1.78 -5.21 8.89
N GLN A 122 -1.03 -4.16 8.57
CA GLN A 122 -0.39 -3.30 9.59
C GLN A 122 -1.33 -2.28 10.23
N PHE A 123 -2.38 -1.89 9.51
CA PHE A 123 -3.45 -1.06 10.04
C PHE A 123 -4.77 -1.68 9.59
N GLU A 124 -5.48 -2.36 10.49
CA GLU A 124 -6.59 -3.26 10.13
C GLU A 124 -7.76 -3.25 11.11
N PHE A 125 -8.92 -3.64 10.60
CA PHE A 125 -10.13 -3.89 11.38
C PHE A 125 -10.22 -5.38 11.70
N LEU A 126 -10.52 -5.66 12.96
CA LEU A 126 -10.59 -7.01 13.51
C LEU A 126 -11.89 -7.18 14.28
N SER A 127 -12.40 -8.40 14.36
CA SER A 127 -13.56 -8.71 15.20
C SER A 127 -13.23 -8.44 16.68
N ALA A 128 -14.12 -7.74 17.40
CA ALA A 128 -13.95 -7.46 18.83
C ALA A 128 -13.87 -8.75 19.67
N ARG A 129 -14.31 -9.90 19.14
CA ARG A 129 -14.15 -11.21 19.81
C ARG A 129 -12.69 -11.65 19.97
N LEU A 130 -11.79 -11.06 19.20
CA LEU A 130 -10.36 -11.33 19.19
C LEU A 130 -9.57 -10.39 20.11
N GLU A 131 -10.26 -9.62 20.97
CA GLU A 131 -9.62 -8.58 21.80
C GLU A 131 -8.46 -9.13 22.65
N ASN A 132 -8.58 -10.33 23.21
CA ASN A 132 -7.53 -10.93 24.03
C ASN A 132 -6.26 -11.22 23.20
N GLU A 133 -6.43 -11.76 22.00
CA GLU A 133 -5.36 -12.03 21.06
C GLU A 133 -4.72 -10.73 20.58
N ILE A 134 -5.54 -9.73 20.26
CA ILE A 134 -5.09 -8.40 19.81
C ILE A 134 -4.22 -7.74 20.88
N ARG A 135 -4.66 -7.74 22.14
CA ARG A 135 -3.91 -7.12 23.25
C ARG A 135 -2.58 -7.81 23.47
N GLN A 136 -2.51 -9.15 23.38
CA GLN A 136 -1.25 -9.87 23.47
C GLN A 136 -0.29 -9.53 22.32
N GLU A 137 -0.79 -9.39 21.09
CA GLU A 137 0.03 -8.98 19.95
C GLU A 137 0.56 -7.53 20.10
N LEU A 138 -0.26 -6.63 20.67
CA LEU A 138 0.16 -5.25 20.97
C LEU A 138 1.23 -5.21 22.08
N GLU A 139 1.07 -6.02 23.13
CA GLU A 139 2.06 -6.15 24.22
C GLU A 139 3.40 -6.66 23.70
N ASP A 140 3.40 -7.69 22.85
CA ASP A 140 4.63 -8.22 22.24
C ASP A 140 5.29 -7.18 21.33
N THR A 141 4.50 -6.41 20.57
CA THR A 141 5.01 -5.32 19.73
C THR A 141 5.62 -4.20 20.58
N LEU A 142 4.97 -3.82 21.68
CA LEU A 142 5.50 -2.86 22.64
C LEU A 142 6.82 -3.35 23.26
N ASN A 143 6.95 -4.64 23.53
CA ASN A 143 8.21 -5.23 24.01
C ASN A 143 9.34 -5.13 22.98
N ILE A 144 9.06 -5.22 21.67
CA ILE A 144 10.06 -4.96 20.61
C ILE A 144 10.55 -3.51 20.68
N TYR A 145 9.63 -2.55 20.81
CA TYR A 145 9.99 -1.14 21.00
C TYR A 145 10.91 -0.93 22.20
N GLN A 146 10.60 -1.55 23.33
CA GLN A 146 11.34 -1.35 24.58
C GLN A 146 12.71 -2.04 24.58
N THR A 147 12.86 -3.16 23.88
CA THR A 147 14.04 -4.04 24.06
C THR A 147 14.92 -4.19 22.82
N GLN A 148 14.41 -3.93 21.61
CA GLN A 148 15.11 -4.23 20.35
C GLN A 148 15.43 -2.99 19.52
N HIS A 149 14.93 -1.81 19.89
CA HIS A 149 15.19 -0.57 19.17
C HIS A 149 16.67 -0.18 19.21
N ASP A 150 17.25 0.12 18.05
CA ASP A 150 18.64 0.57 17.90
C ASP A 150 18.71 1.71 16.86
N GLY A 151 18.74 2.94 17.35
CA GLY A 151 18.84 4.13 16.51
C GLY A 151 17.63 4.34 15.60
N HIS A 152 17.71 3.87 14.36
CA HIS A 152 16.73 4.10 13.28
C HIS A 152 15.94 2.84 12.90
N GLY A 153 16.05 1.76 13.68
CA GLY A 153 15.34 0.51 13.42
C GLY A 153 15.38 -0.45 14.60
N PHE A 154 15.11 -1.73 14.35
CA PHE A 154 15.01 -2.77 15.36
C PHE A 154 15.93 -3.96 15.05
N LYS A 155 16.53 -4.54 16.09
CA LYS A 155 17.38 -5.75 15.96
C LYS A 155 16.57 -7.02 15.69
N GLN A 156 15.32 -7.02 16.15
CA GLN A 156 14.35 -8.08 15.95
C GLN A 156 12.99 -7.43 15.75
N LEU A 157 12.08 -8.15 15.10
CA LEU A 157 10.69 -7.77 15.00
C LEU A 157 9.82 -8.86 15.61
N HIS A 158 8.58 -8.50 15.91
CA HIS A 158 7.56 -9.44 16.34
C HIS A 158 6.71 -9.91 15.15
N VAL A 159 6.61 -11.22 14.94
CA VAL A 159 5.78 -11.80 13.88
C VAL A 159 4.42 -12.18 14.45
N ARG A 160 3.35 -11.47 14.05
CA ARG A 160 1.97 -11.68 14.54
C ARG A 160 1.36 -12.96 13.97
N ARG A 161 0.81 -13.81 14.83
CA ARG A 161 0.30 -15.16 14.51
C ARG A 161 -0.99 -15.55 15.25
N ARG A 162 -1.39 -14.80 16.28
CA ARG A 162 -2.55 -15.11 17.13
C ARG A 162 -3.87 -14.81 16.42
N VAL A 163 -3.85 -13.88 15.45
CA VAL A 163 -5.02 -13.49 14.65
C VAL A 163 -4.92 -14.03 13.24
N ASP A 164 -5.32 -15.29 13.07
CA ASP A 164 -5.32 -16.01 11.79
C ASP A 164 -6.48 -15.55 10.88
N ILE A 165 -7.70 -15.46 11.43
CA ILE A 165 -8.90 -15.02 10.70
C ILE A 165 -9.37 -13.68 11.30
N PRO A 166 -9.11 -12.53 10.63
CA PRO A 166 -9.45 -11.19 11.14
C PRO A 166 -10.94 -10.98 11.43
N LEU A 167 -11.79 -11.46 10.52
CA LEU A 167 -13.24 -11.23 10.49
C LEU A 167 -13.99 -12.56 10.37
N PRO A 168 -14.00 -13.41 11.41
CA PRO A 168 -14.54 -14.77 11.34
C PRO A 168 -16.06 -14.83 11.15
N GLU A 169 -16.79 -13.79 11.55
CA GLU A 169 -18.25 -13.74 11.44
C GLU A 169 -18.77 -13.55 10.02
N LYS A 170 -17.94 -13.04 9.10
CA LYS A 170 -18.35 -12.63 7.75
C LYS A 170 -19.63 -11.77 7.75
N SER A 171 -19.70 -10.83 8.69
CA SER A 171 -20.88 -9.99 8.92
C SER A 171 -20.85 -8.66 8.18
N LEU A 172 -19.74 -8.34 7.51
CA LEU A 172 -19.53 -7.09 6.80
C LEU A 172 -19.24 -7.39 5.32
N SER A 173 -20.11 -6.90 4.45
CA SER A 173 -19.91 -6.94 3.00
C SER A 173 -19.21 -5.69 2.48
N LEU A 174 -18.57 -5.82 1.32
CA LEU A 174 -17.97 -4.66 0.65
C LEU A 174 -19.01 -3.58 0.32
N SER A 175 -20.22 -3.98 -0.10
CA SER A 175 -21.29 -3.02 -0.39
C SER A 175 -21.73 -2.24 0.84
N GLU A 176 -21.77 -2.86 2.03
CA GLU A 176 -22.08 -2.14 3.28
C GLU A 176 -21.02 -1.11 3.61
N LEU A 177 -19.72 -1.44 3.46
CA LEU A 177 -18.63 -0.48 3.62
C LEU A 177 -18.79 0.71 2.66
N GLU A 178 -19.06 0.44 1.38
CA GLU A 178 -19.24 1.46 0.35
C GLU A 178 -20.47 2.35 0.59
N ASN A 179 -21.50 1.85 1.29
CA ASN A 179 -22.68 2.62 1.65
C ASN A 179 -22.46 3.54 2.87
N VAL A 180 -21.54 3.18 3.76
CA VAL A 180 -21.22 3.98 4.96
C VAL A 180 -20.29 5.14 4.62
N PHE A 181 -19.27 4.89 3.79
CA PHE A 181 -18.23 5.88 3.51
C PHE A 181 -18.42 6.54 2.14
N SER A 182 -18.32 7.87 2.09
CA SER A 182 -18.33 8.61 0.82
C SER A 182 -17.05 8.33 0.04
N LEU A 183 -17.18 7.63 -1.09
CA LEU A 183 -16.04 7.21 -1.91
C LEU A 183 -15.71 8.25 -2.98
N GLU A 184 -14.42 8.51 -3.16
CA GLU A 184 -13.87 9.36 -4.21
C GLU A 184 -13.29 8.52 -5.35
N LYS A 185 -12.62 7.40 -5.02
CA LYS A 185 -11.96 6.53 -6.00
C LYS A 185 -12.14 5.07 -5.66
N THR A 186 -12.42 4.29 -6.70
CA THR A 186 -12.45 2.83 -6.67
C THR A 186 -11.27 2.30 -7.47
N TYR A 187 -10.47 1.46 -6.84
CA TYR A 187 -9.37 0.74 -7.49
C TYR A 187 -9.87 -0.63 -7.97
N ASP A 188 -9.27 -1.11 -9.05
CA ASP A 188 -9.60 -2.41 -9.65
C ASP A 188 -9.05 -3.59 -8.83
N GLY A 189 -8.14 -3.32 -7.89
CA GLY A 189 -7.55 -4.31 -6.99
C GLY A 189 -6.38 -3.74 -6.19
N ILE A 190 -5.63 -4.64 -5.56
CA ILE A 190 -4.39 -4.33 -4.82
C ILE A 190 -3.25 -5.10 -5.47
N ALA A 191 -2.10 -4.47 -5.62
CA ALA A 191 -0.86 -5.12 -6.05
C ALA A 191 0.25 -4.89 -5.02
N PHE A 192 1.14 -5.87 -4.87
CA PHE A 192 2.36 -5.70 -4.10
C PHE A 192 3.45 -5.05 -4.96
N SER A 193 4.24 -4.16 -4.37
CA SER A 193 5.26 -3.39 -5.09
C SER A 193 6.40 -4.23 -5.68
N ASN A 194 6.51 -5.51 -5.33
CA ASN A 194 7.53 -6.42 -5.87
C ASN A 194 7.00 -7.38 -6.96
N ALA A 195 5.71 -7.32 -7.30
CA ALA A 195 5.09 -8.26 -8.20
C ALA A 195 4.10 -7.58 -9.17
N ALA A 196 4.17 -7.95 -10.45
CA ALA A 196 3.17 -7.57 -11.45
C ALA A 196 1.92 -8.48 -11.35
N ALA A 197 1.33 -8.54 -10.16
CA ALA A 197 0.21 -9.40 -9.82
C ALA A 197 -0.74 -8.67 -8.86
N THR A 198 -2.02 -9.05 -8.86
CA THR A 198 -3.01 -8.53 -7.94
C THR A 198 -3.38 -9.55 -6.87
N VAL A 199 -3.70 -9.08 -5.67
CA VAL A 199 -4.25 -9.90 -4.59
C VAL A 199 -5.57 -10.52 -5.05
N ILE A 200 -5.72 -11.84 -4.88
CA ILE A 200 -6.95 -12.56 -5.21
C ILE A 200 -8.10 -12.00 -4.38
N ASN A 201 -9.21 -11.66 -5.05
CA ASN A 201 -10.38 -10.98 -4.46
C ASN A 201 -10.01 -9.69 -3.70
N GLY A 202 -8.92 -9.04 -4.11
CA GLY A 202 -8.45 -7.80 -3.51
C GLY A 202 -9.34 -6.61 -3.90
N PHE A 203 -9.59 -5.70 -2.97
CA PHE A 203 -10.29 -4.45 -3.23
C PHE A 203 -9.57 -3.27 -2.60
N ALA A 204 -9.74 -2.08 -3.18
CA ALA A 204 -9.39 -0.83 -2.51
C ALA A 204 -10.38 0.29 -2.86
N ARG A 205 -10.69 1.13 -1.87
CA ARG A 205 -11.67 2.23 -1.91
C ARG A 205 -11.09 3.43 -1.17
N GLN A 206 -10.89 4.53 -1.89
CA GLN A 206 -10.51 5.80 -1.30
C GLN A 206 -11.74 6.63 -0.99
N THR A 207 -11.81 7.14 0.23
CA THR A 207 -12.86 8.06 0.68
C THR A 207 -12.57 9.49 0.22
N ALA A 208 -13.60 10.34 0.24
CA ALA A 208 -13.45 11.78 0.01
C ALA A 208 -12.57 12.48 1.07
N SER A 209 -12.38 11.87 2.25
CA SER A 209 -11.44 12.33 3.28
C SER A 209 -10.00 11.84 3.04
N GLY A 210 -9.75 11.17 1.91
CA GLY A 210 -8.45 10.70 1.45
C GLY A 210 -7.94 9.42 2.12
N TRP A 211 -8.71 8.82 3.02
CA TRP A 211 -8.41 7.52 3.60
C TRP A 211 -8.68 6.40 2.60
N ILE A 212 -7.89 5.34 2.64
CA ILE A 212 -8.04 4.21 1.73
C ILE A 212 -8.34 2.96 2.54
N PHE A 213 -9.56 2.43 2.37
CA PHE A 213 -9.91 1.08 2.78
C PHE A 213 -9.42 0.10 1.73
N TRP A 214 -8.85 -1.01 2.16
CA TRP A 214 -8.33 -2.02 1.25
C TRP A 214 -8.31 -3.39 1.93
N GLY A 215 -8.30 -4.47 1.17
CA GLY A 215 -8.19 -5.81 1.73
C GLY A 215 -8.75 -6.86 0.79
N GLN A 216 -9.39 -7.89 1.35
CA GLN A 216 -9.92 -9.02 0.60
C GLN A 216 -11.37 -9.32 0.95
N THR A 217 -12.09 -9.82 -0.05
CA THR A 217 -13.39 -10.47 0.13
C THR A 217 -13.29 -11.97 -0.13
N ASP A 218 -14.28 -12.72 0.34
CA ASP A 218 -14.59 -14.02 -0.24
C ASP A 218 -15.39 -13.90 -1.55
N ASP A 219 -15.68 -15.02 -2.19
CA ASP A 219 -16.41 -15.08 -3.46
C ASP A 219 -17.87 -14.59 -3.36
N ALA A 220 -18.40 -14.46 -2.15
CA ALA A 220 -19.74 -13.92 -1.89
C ALA A 220 -19.73 -12.41 -1.61
N GLY A 221 -18.55 -11.78 -1.59
CA GLY A 221 -18.38 -10.35 -1.36
C GLY A 221 -18.35 -9.94 0.12
N TYR A 222 -18.23 -10.91 1.04
CA TYR A 222 -18.00 -10.63 2.45
C TYR A 222 -16.53 -10.33 2.69
N ILE A 223 -16.24 -9.29 3.44
CA ILE A 223 -14.87 -8.87 3.73
C ILE A 223 -14.24 -9.88 4.69
N THR A 224 -13.11 -10.45 4.29
CA THR A 224 -12.30 -11.38 5.10
C THR A 224 -11.12 -10.68 5.75
N THR A 225 -10.62 -9.61 5.12
CA THR A 225 -9.55 -8.75 5.62
C THR A 225 -9.90 -7.31 5.26
N LEU A 226 -9.91 -6.42 6.24
CA LEU A 226 -10.13 -4.99 6.03
C LEU A 226 -8.98 -4.21 6.66
N CYS A 227 -8.26 -3.50 5.83
CA CYS A 227 -7.15 -2.64 6.18
C CYS A 227 -7.50 -1.18 5.89
N LEU A 228 -6.80 -0.28 6.59
CA LEU A 228 -6.88 1.15 6.43
C LEU A 228 -5.48 1.68 6.14
N ARG A 229 -5.38 2.74 5.35
CA ARG A 229 -4.14 3.53 5.27
C ARG A 229 -4.46 4.97 4.91
N PRO A 230 -3.60 5.92 5.30
CA PRO A 230 -3.71 7.26 4.76
C PRO A 230 -3.35 7.28 3.27
N GLY A 231 -4.10 8.07 2.50
CA GLY A 231 -3.70 8.51 1.16
C GLY A 231 -2.71 9.68 1.21
N THR A 232 -2.50 10.35 0.09
CA THR A 232 -1.55 11.48 -0.01
C THR A 232 -1.94 12.67 0.87
N HIS A 233 -3.25 12.91 1.00
CA HIS A 233 -3.82 13.94 1.86
C HIS A 233 -4.96 13.28 2.62
N THR A 234 -4.95 13.39 3.94
CA THR A 234 -6.01 12.82 4.78
C THR A 234 -6.52 13.83 5.78
N GLU A 235 -7.80 13.73 6.10
CA GLU A 235 -8.45 14.53 7.15
C GLU A 235 -8.97 13.59 8.25
N PRO A 236 -8.14 13.24 9.26
CA PRO A 236 -8.55 12.31 10.33
C PRO A 236 -9.80 12.78 11.07
N ALA A 237 -9.87 14.06 11.42
CA ALA A 237 -11.00 14.65 12.13
C ALA A 237 -12.32 14.57 11.33
N ALA A 238 -12.26 14.58 10.00
CA ALA A 238 -13.45 14.52 9.15
C ALA A 238 -14.06 13.11 9.10
N ILE A 239 -13.25 12.05 9.19
CA ILE A 239 -13.73 10.66 9.16
C ILE A 239 -13.97 10.07 10.56
N ALA A 240 -13.36 10.63 11.61
CA ALA A 240 -13.36 10.04 12.95
C ALA A 240 -14.76 9.67 13.50
N PRO A 241 -15.80 10.54 13.44
CA PRO A 241 -17.12 10.15 13.95
C PRO A 241 -17.72 8.95 13.19
N LEU A 242 -17.59 8.94 11.85
CA LEU A 242 -18.05 7.82 11.03
C LEU A 242 -17.27 6.54 11.32
N MET A 243 -15.96 6.66 11.57
CA MET A 243 -15.11 5.53 11.92
C MET A 243 -15.53 4.93 13.27
N ASP A 244 -15.71 5.75 14.30
CA ASP A 244 -16.12 5.32 15.62
C ASP A 244 -17.50 4.63 15.59
N ASP A 245 -18.45 5.22 14.86
CA ASP A 245 -19.79 4.64 14.66
C ASP A 245 -19.73 3.32 13.90
N PHE A 246 -18.92 3.24 12.84
CA PHE A 246 -18.73 2.04 12.04
C PHE A 246 -18.13 0.88 12.85
N VAL A 247 -17.04 1.15 13.57
CA VAL A 247 -16.37 0.17 14.43
C VAL A 247 -17.33 -0.35 15.50
N LYS A 248 -18.12 0.54 16.12
CA LYS A 248 -19.13 0.18 17.11
C LYS A 248 -20.28 -0.65 16.52
N GLN A 249 -20.85 -0.20 15.40
CA GLN A 249 -22.00 -0.86 14.75
C GLN A 249 -21.67 -2.30 14.35
N HIS A 250 -20.46 -2.53 13.85
CA HIS A 250 -20.03 -3.84 13.36
C HIS A 250 -19.27 -4.67 14.40
N GLN A 251 -19.18 -4.21 15.65
CA GLN A 251 -18.46 -4.88 16.75
C GLN A 251 -17.01 -5.19 16.36
N LEU A 252 -16.33 -4.19 15.80
CA LEU A 252 -14.94 -4.28 15.37
C LEU A 252 -14.01 -3.58 16.36
N LEU A 253 -12.71 -3.79 16.17
CA LEU A 253 -11.62 -3.00 16.70
C LEU A 253 -10.72 -2.60 15.52
N LEU A 254 -10.30 -1.33 15.48
CA LEU A 254 -9.34 -0.85 14.51
C LEU A 254 -7.96 -0.76 15.18
N VAL A 255 -6.95 -1.39 14.58
CA VAL A 255 -5.63 -1.55 15.18
C VAL A 255 -4.57 -1.07 14.21
N ASP A 256 -3.76 -0.10 14.61
CA ASP A 256 -2.47 0.20 13.96
C ASP A 256 -1.37 -0.47 14.78
N TRP A 257 -0.86 -1.56 14.25
CA TRP A 257 0.12 -2.41 14.93
C TRP A 257 1.47 -1.74 15.06
N VAL A 258 1.86 -0.94 14.06
CA VAL A 258 3.14 -0.23 14.08
C VAL A 258 3.09 0.89 15.12
N GLN A 259 2.00 1.65 15.18
CA GLN A 259 1.83 2.72 16.17
C GLN A 259 1.37 2.25 17.55
N VAL A 260 1.09 0.96 17.72
CA VAL A 260 0.52 0.38 18.96
C VAL A 260 -0.75 1.13 19.37
N PHE A 261 -1.62 1.40 18.40
CA PHE A 261 -2.87 2.13 18.59
C PHE A 261 -4.08 1.19 18.44
N LEU A 262 -5.07 1.36 19.32
CA LEU A 262 -6.30 0.59 19.34
C LEU A 262 -7.51 1.51 19.46
N CYS A 263 -8.44 1.39 18.52
CA CYS A 263 -9.69 2.14 18.48
C CYS A 263 -10.90 1.20 18.52
N GLY A 264 -11.92 1.57 19.29
CA GLY A 264 -13.19 0.83 19.41
C GLY A 264 -13.75 0.80 20.82
N GLU A 265 -14.70 -0.11 21.07
CA GLU A 265 -15.34 -0.23 22.39
C GLU A 265 -14.30 -0.59 23.47
N GLY A 266 -14.24 0.18 24.55
CA GLY A 266 -13.25 0.00 25.62
C GLY A 266 -11.82 0.44 25.26
N ALA A 267 -11.64 1.16 24.14
CA ALA A 267 -10.36 1.69 23.68
C ALA A 267 -10.47 3.19 23.28
N GLU A 268 -9.52 3.69 22.47
CA GLU A 268 -9.50 5.09 22.04
C GLU A 268 -10.55 5.37 20.94
N SER A 269 -10.88 6.65 20.76
CA SER A 269 -11.58 7.14 19.57
C SER A 269 -10.60 7.35 18.42
N PHE A 270 -11.05 7.18 17.18
CA PHE A 270 -10.25 7.43 15.99
C PHE A 270 -9.74 8.89 15.91
N VAL A 271 -10.41 9.84 16.57
CA VAL A 271 -9.96 11.24 16.62
C VAL A 271 -8.55 11.40 17.21
N ARG A 272 -8.14 10.45 18.05
CA ARG A 272 -6.82 10.41 18.70
C ARG A 272 -5.71 9.88 17.79
N TYR A 273 -6.05 9.36 16.61
CA TYR A 273 -5.07 8.79 15.70
C TYR A 273 -4.17 9.89 15.12
N GLY A 274 -2.87 9.82 15.41
CA GLY A 274 -1.85 10.77 14.95
C GLY A 274 -1.62 11.99 15.85
N GLU A 275 -2.22 12.02 17.04
CA GLU A 275 -1.86 12.96 18.13
C GLU A 275 -0.65 12.46 18.94
#